data_AF-A0A3F3MQ15-F1
#
_entry.id   AF-A0A3F3MQ15-F1
#
_cell.length_a   1.000
_cell.length_b   1.000
_cell.length_c   1.000
_cell.angle_alpha   90.00
_cell.angle_beta   90.00
_cell.angle_gamma   90.00
#
_symmetry.space_group_name_H-M   'P 1'
#
loop_
_entity.id
_entity.type
_entity.pdbx_description
1 polymer ?
#
loop_
_entity_poly.entity_id
_entity_poly.type
_entity_poly.pdbx_seq_one_letter_code
_entity_poly.pdbx_strand_id
1 'polypeptide(L)' 'MFKRRLVIFSTFSISFVLIACGNDSDKEYEVCIQKGVQYYKDIDSYPRLKSENISADDKIQQICKNNVTAFN' A
#
# COMPACT_ATOMS: atom_id res chain seq x y z
N MET A 1 -43.05 -29.48 -7.57
CA MET A 1 -43.74 -28.18 -7.38
C MET A 1 -43.72 -27.84 -5.89
N PHE A 2 -43.35 -26.60 -5.52
CA PHE A 2 -43.29 -25.98 -4.17
C PHE A 2 -42.27 -26.56 -3.16
N LYS A 3 -41.12 -25.90 -2.99
CA LYS A 3 -40.84 -24.84 -1.97
C LYS A 3 -40.78 -25.40 -0.54
N ARG A 4 -39.57 -25.39 0.04
CA ARG A 4 -39.22 -24.49 1.16
C ARG A 4 -37.73 -24.62 1.50
N ARG A 5 -37.05 -23.48 1.41
CA ARG A 5 -35.73 -23.20 1.95
C ARG A 5 -35.77 -23.45 3.46
N LEU A 6 -34.80 -24.16 4.00
CA LEU A 6 -34.43 -23.98 5.40
C LEU A 6 -32.91 -24.03 5.51
N VAL A 7 -32.40 -22.87 5.89
CA VAL A 7 -31.01 -22.47 6.06
C VAL A 7 -30.38 -23.34 7.14
N ILE A 8 -29.34 -24.10 6.79
CA ILE A 8 -28.44 -24.68 7.79
C ILE A 8 -27.36 -23.63 8.05
N PHE A 9 -27.60 -22.82 9.08
CA PHE A 9 -26.63 -21.94 9.70
C PHE A 9 -25.48 -22.80 10.24
N SER A 10 -24.44 -23.00 9.42
CA SER A 10 -23.16 -23.51 9.87
C SER A 10 -22.45 -22.38 10.60
N THR A 11 -22.52 -22.40 11.93
CA THR A 11 -21.73 -21.53 12.81
C THR A 11 -20.26 -21.94 12.70
N PHE A 12 -19.59 -21.47 11.66
CA PHE A 12 -18.13 -21.46 11.59
C PHE A 12 -17.65 -20.38 12.56
N SER A 13 -17.06 -20.79 13.67
CA SER A 13 -16.34 -19.92 14.60
C SER A 13 -15.18 -19.25 13.86
N ILE A 14 -15.40 -18.04 13.34
CA ILE A 14 -14.34 -17.20 12.78
C ILE A 14 -13.63 -16.55 13.97
N SER A 15 -12.73 -17.30 14.60
CA SER A 15 -11.67 -16.76 15.44
C SER A 15 -10.40 -16.68 14.60
N PHE A 16 -10.35 -15.67 13.73
CA PHE A 16 -9.21 -15.28 12.89
C PHE A 16 -9.42 -13.78 12.67
N VAL A 17 -8.54 -12.86 13.03
CA VAL A 17 -7.12 -12.87 13.35
C VAL A 17 -6.89 -11.67 14.27
N LEU A 18 -5.89 -11.81 15.14
CA LEU A 18 -5.34 -10.75 15.97
C LEU A 18 -5.26 -9.42 15.22
N ILE A 19 -5.78 -8.39 15.88
CA ILE A 19 -5.58 -6.99 15.53
C ILE A 19 -4.07 -6.77 15.40
N ALA A 20 -3.59 -6.73 14.16
CA ALA A 20 -2.25 -6.28 13.87
C ALA A 20 -2.23 -4.76 14.08
N CYS A 21 -2.06 -4.34 15.34
CA CYS A 21 -1.54 -3.01 15.68
C CYS A 21 -0.08 -2.94 15.22
N GLY A 22 0.13 -2.99 13.91
CA GLY A 22 1.40 -2.70 13.27
C GLY A 22 1.46 -1.20 13.05
N ASN A 23 2.46 -0.57 13.66
CA ASN A 23 2.85 0.84 13.55
C ASN A 23 2.33 1.49 12.27
N ASP A 24 1.35 2.39 12.39
CA ASP A 24 0.77 3.09 11.24
C ASP A 24 1.83 3.85 10.44
N SER A 25 2.90 4.31 11.09
CA SER A 25 4.02 5.01 10.45
C SER A 25 4.78 4.18 9.41
N ASP A 26 4.97 2.87 9.64
CA ASP A 26 5.67 2.02 8.68
C ASP A 26 4.82 1.79 7.43
N LYS A 27 3.49 1.65 7.62
CA LYS A 27 2.53 1.52 6.53
C LYS A 27 2.43 2.80 5.71
N GLU A 28 2.37 3.96 6.37
CA GLU A 28 2.35 5.26 5.70
C GLU A 28 3.61 5.49 4.87
N TYR A 29 4.78 5.12 5.41
CA TYR A 29 6.03 5.18 4.66
C TYR A 29 6.00 4.26 3.44
N GLU A 30 5.60 3.00 3.59
CA GLU A 30 5.52 2.06 2.46
C GLU A 30 4.56 2.55 1.37
N VAL A 31 3.38 3.04 1.77
CA VAL A 31 2.40 3.65 0.85
C VAL A 31 3.01 4.85 0.13
N CYS A 32 3.75 5.71 0.83
CA CYS A 32 4.48 6.82 0.23
C CYS A 32 5.48 6.34 -0.85
N ILE A 33 6.26 5.29 -0.54
CA ILE A 33 7.22 4.71 -1.51
C ILE A 33 6.47 4.21 -2.75
N GLN A 34 5.40 3.43 -2.58
CA GLN A 34 4.64 2.87 -3.70
C GLN A 34 4.05 3.98 -4.59
N LYS A 35 3.47 5.02 -3.99
CA LYS A 35 2.96 6.18 -4.73
C LYS A 35 4.07 6.95 -5.44
N GLY A 36 5.22 7.16 -4.80
CA GLY A 36 6.38 7.80 -5.41
C GLY A 36 6.92 7.02 -6.62
N VAL A 37 7.02 5.69 -6.51
CA VAL A 37 7.42 4.83 -7.64
C VAL A 37 6.43 4.97 -8.79
N GLN A 38 5.12 4.95 -8.51
CA GLN A 38 4.11 5.11 -9.54
C GLN A 38 4.19 6.49 -10.20
N TYR A 39 4.32 7.56 -9.41
CA TYR A 39 4.51 8.93 -9.92
C TYR A 39 5.67 9.01 -10.92
N TYR A 40 6.85 8.48 -10.55
CA TYR A 40 8.01 8.53 -11.44
C TYR A 40 7.90 7.60 -12.65
N LYS A 41 7.12 6.51 -12.56
CA LYS A 41 6.78 5.68 -13.73
C LYS A 41 5.84 6.40 -14.69
N ASP A 42 4.83 7.10 -14.17
CA ASP A 42 3.83 7.82 -14.97
C ASP A 42 4.47 8.94 -15.81
N ILE A 43 5.57 9.52 -15.33
CA ILE A 43 6.34 10.54 -16.05
C ILE A 43 7.59 9.98 -16.77
N ASP A 44 7.67 8.66 -17.00
CA ASP A 44 8.78 7.97 -17.67
C ASP A 44 10.19 8.34 -17.13
N SER A 45 10.26 8.58 -15.82
CA SER A 45 11.46 9.02 -15.11
C SER A 45 11.99 7.97 -14.12
N TYR A 46 11.38 6.78 -14.09
CA TYR A 46 11.84 5.60 -13.36
C TYR A 46 12.65 4.68 -14.29
N PRO A 47 13.74 4.01 -13.85
CA PRO A 47 14.29 3.95 -12.49
C PRO A 47 15.29 5.05 -12.15
N ARG A 48 15.68 5.90 -13.10
CA ARG A 48 16.74 6.90 -12.91
C ARG A 48 16.30 8.27 -13.40
N LEU A 49 16.45 9.26 -12.53
CA LEU A 49 16.18 10.67 -12.84
C LEU A 49 17.31 11.22 -13.71
N LYS A 50 17.07 11.33 -15.02
CA LYS A 50 18.09 11.77 -16.00
C LYS A 50 18.64 13.16 -15.72
N SER A 51 17.83 14.06 -15.18
CA SER A 51 18.20 15.43 -14.83
C SER A 51 19.18 15.53 -13.66
N GLU A 52 18.98 14.71 -12.63
CA GLU A 52 19.75 14.73 -11.38
C GLU A 52 20.84 13.63 -11.34
N ASN A 53 20.81 12.69 -12.29
CA ASN A 53 21.70 11.53 -12.36
C ASN A 53 21.67 10.66 -11.08
N ILE A 54 20.50 10.55 -10.44
CA ILE A 54 20.27 9.74 -9.23
C ILE A 54 19.21 8.66 -9.47
N SER A 55 19.16 7.65 -8.61
CA SER A 55 18.06 6.67 -8.60
C SER A 55 16.75 7.36 -8.19
N ALA A 56 15.66 7.02 -8.89
CA ALA A 56 14.33 7.43 -8.47
C ALA A 56 14.01 6.86 -7.07
N ASP A 57 14.43 5.62 -6.79
CA ASP A 57 14.21 4.99 -5.48
C ASP A 57 14.88 5.76 -4.34
N ASP A 58 16.14 6.19 -4.52
CA ASP A 58 16.86 6.97 -3.51
C ASP A 58 16.15 8.30 -3.23
N LYS A 59 15.69 8.97 -4.31
CA LYS A 59 14.95 10.23 -4.21
C LYS A 59 13.61 10.04 -3.49
N ILE A 60 12.85 9.00 -3.86
CA ILE A 60 11.56 8.66 -3.24
C ILE A 60 11.76 8.37 -1.76
N GLN A 61 12.77 7.56 -1.39
CA GLN A 61 13.08 7.27 0.01
C GLN A 61 13.42 8.53 0.80
N GLN A 62 14.24 9.44 0.26
CA GLN A 62 14.54 10.70 0.91
C GLN A 62 13.30 11.55 1.11
N ILE A 63 12.43 11.65 0.10
CA ILE A 63 11.19 12.40 0.17
C ILE A 63 10.26 11.80 1.23
N CYS A 64 10.03 10.48 1.20
CA CYS A 64 9.12 9.80 2.13
C CYS A 64 9.64 9.74 3.57
N LYS A 65 10.97 9.73 3.78
CA LYS A 65 11.58 9.89 5.12
C LYS A 65 11.30 11.27 5.70
N ASN A 66 11.25 12.30 4.86
CA ASN A 66 11.00 13.68 5.29
C ASN A 66 9.51 13.99 5.41
N ASN A 67 8.69 13.44 4.51
CA ASN A 67 7.24 13.64 4.47
C ASN A 67 6.55 12.44 3.81
N VAL A 68 5.92 11.58 4.62
CA VAL A 68 5.16 10.40 4.17
C VAL A 68 3.93 10.74 3.31
N THR A 69 3.51 12.01 3.25
CA THR A 69 2.36 12.45 2.44
C THR A 69 2.76 13.17 1.14
N ALA A 70 4.05 13.18 0.79
CA ALA A 70 4.54 13.95 -0.37
C ALA A 70 3.96 13.50 -1.72
N PHE A 71 3.56 12.24 -1.85
CA PHE A 71 2.99 11.66 -3.07
C PHE A 71 1.49 11.32 -2.92
N ASN A 72 0.82 11.90 -1.92
CA ASN A 72 -0.53 11.48 -1.52
C ASN A 72 -1.62 11.89 -2.52
#